data_AF-A0A371HQ42-F1
#
_entry.id   AF-A0A371HQ42-F1
#
_cell.length_a   1.000
_cell.length_b   1.000
_cell.length_c   1.000
_cell.angle_alpha   90.00
_cell.angle_beta   90.00
_cell.angle_gamma   90.00
#
_symmetry.space_group_name_H-M   'P 1'
#
loop_
_entity.id
_entity.type
_entity.pdbx_description
1 polymer ?
#
loop_
_entity_poly.entity_id
_entity_poly.type
_entity_poly.pdbx_seq_one_letter_code
_entity_poly.pdbx_strand_id
1 'polypeptide(L)'
;MKKMFLEKFFPASRTTSIKKEICGIKQHSGETLYEFNKLCATCPYHQVSEQLLIQYFYEALMLIDRSMIDVSSGGAFMDNIPTATRNLISNMASNTRQFGIRGVLHPKLGNKITKLTFLVRQLAIRQHVHRLNCVGPKLTFISSKKQVYFNKGAHRSRHP
;
A
#
# COMPACT_ATOMS: atom_id res chain seq x y z
N MET A 1 -33.65 20.37 -29.16
CA MET A 1 -32.99 19.56 -30.22
C MET A 1 -31.72 18.82 -29.76
N LYS A 2 -30.77 19.45 -29.04
CA LYS A 2 -29.51 18.77 -28.60
C LYS A 2 -29.71 17.51 -27.73
N LYS A 3 -30.69 17.49 -26.82
CA LYS A 3 -30.93 16.35 -25.92
C LYS A 3 -31.40 15.09 -26.64
N MET A 4 -32.37 15.22 -27.56
CA MET A 4 -32.85 14.10 -28.40
C MET A 4 -31.76 13.55 -29.32
N PHE A 5 -30.85 14.39 -29.81
CA PHE A 5 -29.70 13.95 -30.59
C PHE A 5 -28.74 13.11 -29.75
N LEU A 6 -28.39 13.59 -28.54
CA LEU A 6 -27.52 12.85 -27.63
C LEU A 6 -28.15 11.53 -27.18
N GLU A 7 -29.44 11.49 -26.85
CA GLU A 7 -30.11 10.23 -26.49
C GLU A 7 -30.17 9.23 -27.64
N LYS A 8 -30.28 9.71 -28.90
CA LYS A 8 -30.35 8.84 -30.08
C LYS A 8 -28.99 8.24 -30.47
N PHE A 9 -27.90 8.99 -30.32
CA PHE A 9 -26.56 8.57 -30.78
C PHE A 9 -25.62 8.17 -29.64
N PHE A 10 -25.82 8.73 -28.45
CA PHE A 10 -25.05 8.49 -27.23
C PHE A 10 -26.00 8.15 -26.06
N PRO A 11 -26.82 7.09 -26.18
CA PRO A 11 -27.77 6.72 -25.14
C PRO A 11 -27.05 6.44 -23.82
N ALA A 12 -27.68 6.82 -22.71
CA ALA A 12 -27.13 6.67 -21.38
C ALA A 12 -26.75 5.21 -21.06
N SER A 13 -27.49 4.24 -21.60
CA SER A 13 -27.16 2.80 -21.49
C SER A 13 -25.80 2.46 -22.07
N ARG A 14 -25.44 3.03 -23.22
CA ARG A 14 -24.13 2.85 -23.87
C ARG A 14 -23.02 3.51 -23.06
N THR A 15 -23.26 4.72 -22.55
CA THR A 15 -22.32 5.40 -21.65
C THR A 15 -22.07 4.57 -20.38
N THR A 16 -23.11 3.99 -19.78
CA THR A 16 -22.98 3.12 -18.60
C THR A 16 -22.23 1.82 -18.91
N SER A 17 -22.47 1.20 -20.08
CA SER A 17 -21.74 0.00 -20.50
C SER A 17 -20.24 0.28 -20.69
N ILE A 18 -19.91 1.38 -21.38
CA ILE A 18 -18.51 1.80 -21.59
C ILE A 18 -17.83 2.09 -20.25
N LYS A 19 -18.51 2.77 -19.33
CA LYS A 19 -17.99 3.00 -17.96
C LYS A 19 -17.70 1.66 -17.26
N LYS A 20 -18.61 0.68 -17.35
CA LYS A 20 -18.43 -0.64 -16.75
C LYS A 20 -17.26 -1.41 -17.36
N GLU A 21 -17.07 -1.33 -18.68
CA GLU A 21 -15.93 -1.95 -19.36
C GLU A 21 -14.61 -1.33 -18.91
N ILE A 22 -14.52 0.01 -18.85
CA ILE A 22 -13.34 0.73 -18.34
C ILE A 22 -13.03 0.32 -16.89
N CYS A 23 -14.05 0.22 -16.03
CA CYS A 23 -13.88 -0.26 -14.64
C CYS A 23 -13.48 -1.74 -14.57
N GLY A 24 -13.77 -2.52 -15.61
CA GLY A 24 -13.46 -3.94 -15.69
C GLY A 24 -12.04 -4.24 -16.15
N ILE A 25 -11.33 -3.25 -16.70
CA ILE A 25 -9.92 -3.39 -17.09
C ILE A 25 -9.10 -3.62 -15.83
N LYS A 26 -8.30 -4.69 -15.83
CA LYS A 26 -7.38 -5.03 -14.74
C LYS A 26 -6.00 -5.28 -15.29
N GLN A 27 -4.98 -5.01 -14.50
CA GLN A 27 -3.61 -5.35 -14.82
C GLN A 27 -3.44 -6.87 -14.79
N HIS A 28 -2.89 -7.43 -15.86
CA HIS A 28 -2.65 -8.86 -16.00
C HIS A 28 -1.23 -9.25 -15.60
N SER A 29 -1.05 -10.54 -15.33
CA SER A 29 0.27 -11.08 -15.04
C SER A 29 1.21 -10.93 -16.24
N GLY A 30 2.32 -10.23 -16.04
CA GLY A 30 3.29 -9.95 -17.09
C GLY A 30 3.15 -8.57 -17.72
N GLU A 31 2.04 -7.85 -17.46
CA GLU A 31 1.92 -6.43 -17.83
C GLU A 31 2.69 -5.56 -16.83
N THR A 32 3.55 -4.70 -17.35
CA THR A 32 4.21 -3.68 -16.54
C THR A 32 3.24 -2.56 -16.19
N LEU A 33 3.53 -1.83 -15.10
CA LEU A 33 2.75 -0.65 -14.74
C LEU A 33 2.76 0.41 -15.86
N TYR A 34 3.85 0.49 -16.64
CA TYR A 34 3.92 1.33 -17.84
C TYR A 34 2.89 0.95 -18.91
N GLU A 35 2.81 -0.33 -19.28
CA GLU A 35 1.88 -0.82 -20.30
C GLU A 35 0.43 -0.65 -19.86
N PHE A 36 0.15 -0.98 -18.60
CA PHE A 36 -1.16 -0.80 -18.00
C PHE A 36 -1.56 0.69 -17.93
N ASN A 37 -0.67 1.57 -17.46
CA ASN A 37 -0.93 3.01 -17.43
C ASN A 37 -1.16 3.59 -18.83
N LYS A 38 -0.41 3.11 -19.84
CA LYS A 38 -0.62 3.50 -21.24
C LYS A 38 -2.00 3.09 -21.74
N LEU A 39 -2.48 1.90 -21.38
CA LEU A 39 -3.84 1.44 -21.71
C LEU A 39 -4.90 2.29 -21.01
N CYS A 40 -4.73 2.61 -19.72
CA CYS A 40 -5.67 3.49 -19.02
C CYS A 40 -5.72 4.89 -19.65
N ALA A 41 -4.58 5.42 -20.10
CA ALA A 41 -4.51 6.74 -20.74
C ALA A 41 -5.32 6.87 -22.04
N THR A 42 -5.66 5.76 -22.72
CA THR A 42 -6.49 5.78 -23.93
C THR A 42 -8.00 5.82 -23.64
N CYS A 43 -8.40 5.69 -22.38
CA CYS A 43 -9.82 5.65 -22.00
C CYS A 43 -10.47 7.05 -22.09
N PRO A 44 -11.65 7.19 -22.72
CA PRO A 44 -12.37 8.46 -22.77
C PRO A 44 -13.00 8.79 -21.41
N TYR A 45 -12.57 9.90 -20.80
CA TYR A 45 -12.96 10.29 -19.43
C TYR A 45 -14.23 11.13 -19.31
N HIS A 46 -15.01 11.28 -20.40
CA HIS A 46 -16.14 12.20 -20.39
C HIS A 46 -17.16 11.83 -19.29
N GLN A 47 -17.35 12.75 -18.34
CA GLN A 47 -18.30 12.65 -17.23
C GLN A 47 -17.92 11.64 -16.13
N VAL A 48 -16.62 11.41 -15.89
CA VAL A 48 -16.11 10.66 -14.72
C VAL A 48 -15.21 11.58 -13.91
N SER A 49 -15.37 11.59 -12.58
CA SER A 49 -14.51 12.40 -11.70
C SER A 49 -13.09 11.83 -11.66
N GLU A 50 -12.11 12.71 -11.55
CA GLU A 50 -10.70 12.32 -11.50
C GLU A 50 -10.38 11.38 -10.32
N GLN A 51 -10.99 11.64 -9.16
CA GLN A 51 -10.84 10.80 -7.98
C GLN A 51 -11.36 9.38 -8.22
N LEU A 52 -12.49 9.24 -8.92
CA LEU A 52 -13.05 7.94 -9.26
C LEU A 52 -12.17 7.19 -10.28
N LEU A 53 -11.54 7.90 -11.22
CA LEU A 53 -10.57 7.32 -12.14
C LEU A 53 -9.32 6.80 -11.42
N ILE A 54 -8.81 7.57 -10.45
CA ILE A 54 -7.68 7.16 -9.60
C ILE A 54 -8.05 5.91 -8.80
N GLN A 55 -9.27 5.87 -8.24
CA GLN A 55 -9.76 4.71 -7.51
C GLN A 55 -9.82 3.47 -8.42
N TYR A 56 -10.43 3.59 -9.60
CA TYR A 56 -10.51 2.47 -10.54
C TYR A 56 -9.14 2.00 -10.99
N PHE A 57 -8.22 2.94 -11.26
CA PHE A 57 -6.84 2.60 -11.58
C PHE A 57 -6.21 1.77 -10.44
N TYR A 58 -6.28 2.24 -9.20
CA TYR A 58 -5.72 1.56 -8.04
C TYR A 58 -6.36 0.18 -7.77
N GLU A 59 -7.68 0.07 -7.91
CA GLU A 59 -8.42 -1.18 -7.77
C GLU A 59 -8.12 -2.19 -8.89
N ALA A 60 -7.76 -1.71 -10.07
CA ALA A 60 -7.40 -2.52 -11.23
C ALA A 60 -5.96 -3.05 -11.19
N LEU A 61 -5.08 -2.49 -10.36
CA LEU A 61 -3.70 -2.93 -10.22
C LEU A 61 -3.57 -4.31 -9.55
N MET A 62 -2.51 -5.01 -9.93
CA MET A 62 -2.03 -6.19 -9.21
C MET A 62 -1.58 -5.81 -7.80
N LEU A 63 -1.70 -6.75 -6.85
CA LEU A 63 -1.35 -6.52 -5.44
C LEU A 63 0.09 -6.03 -5.24
N ILE A 64 1.02 -6.49 -6.07
CA ILE A 64 2.44 -6.10 -5.99
C ILE A 64 2.60 -4.62 -6.34
N ASP A 65 2.04 -4.19 -7.48
CA ASP A 65 2.11 -2.80 -7.92
C ASP A 65 1.31 -1.88 -7.00
N ARG A 66 0.17 -2.35 -6.47
CA ARG A 66 -0.60 -1.64 -5.45
C ARG A 66 0.23 -1.38 -4.20
N SER A 67 0.85 -2.43 -3.64
CA SER A 67 1.72 -2.29 -2.47
C SER A 67 2.93 -1.41 -2.74
N MET A 68 3.48 -1.44 -3.96
CA MET A 68 4.61 -0.61 -4.32
C MET A 68 4.21 0.87 -4.37
N ILE A 69 3.04 1.17 -4.92
CA ILE A 69 2.49 2.52 -4.95
C ILE A 69 2.23 3.05 -3.54
N ASP A 70 1.63 2.27 -2.64
CA ASP A 70 1.38 2.71 -1.26
C ASP A 70 2.71 3.06 -0.56
N VAL A 71 3.71 2.19 -0.68
CA VAL A 71 5.05 2.44 -0.11
C VAL A 71 5.68 3.70 -0.69
N SER A 72 5.65 3.87 -2.01
CA SER A 72 6.20 5.06 -2.68
C SER A 72 5.44 6.34 -2.35
N SER A 73 4.17 6.22 -1.96
CA SER A 73 3.35 7.35 -1.52
C SER A 73 3.62 7.78 -0.07
N GLY A 74 4.37 6.98 0.70
CA GLY A 74 4.65 7.25 2.11
C GLY A 74 3.47 7.00 3.04
N GLY A 75 2.43 6.28 2.59
CA GLY A 75 1.18 6.10 3.32
C GLY A 75 0.11 5.40 2.49
N ALA A 76 -1.16 5.65 2.79
CA ALA A 76 -2.25 5.18 1.94
C ALA A 76 -2.31 6.04 0.68
N PHE A 77 -2.16 5.41 -0.49
CA PHE A 77 -2.15 6.12 -1.76
C PHE A 77 -3.39 6.98 -2.00
N MET A 78 -4.55 6.51 -1.52
CA MET A 78 -5.85 7.15 -1.70
C MET A 78 -5.99 8.48 -0.94
N ASP A 79 -5.10 8.78 0.00
CA ASP A 79 -5.12 10.05 0.77
C ASP A 79 -4.42 11.19 0.02
N ASN A 80 -3.76 10.91 -1.10
CA ASN A 80 -3.03 11.90 -1.87
C ASN A 80 -3.95 12.77 -2.73
N ILE A 81 -3.55 14.03 -2.89
CA ILE A 81 -4.20 14.98 -3.78
C ILE A 81 -4.01 14.50 -5.25
N PRO A 82 -5.02 14.61 -6.14
CA PRO A 82 -4.97 14.05 -7.49
C PRO A 82 -3.73 14.39 -8.33
N THR A 83 -3.17 15.59 -8.15
CA THR A 83 -1.94 16.02 -8.83
C THR A 83 -0.71 15.23 -8.39
N ALA A 84 -0.52 15.03 -7.09
CA ALA A 84 0.56 14.21 -6.54
C ALA A 84 0.42 12.76 -7.00
N THR A 85 -0.82 12.25 -7.02
CA THR A 85 -1.14 10.92 -7.52
C THR A 85 -0.74 10.72 -8.98
N ARG A 86 -1.09 11.66 -9.88
CA ARG A 86 -0.68 11.60 -11.29
C ARG A 86 0.84 11.58 -11.46
N ASN A 87 1.54 12.44 -10.74
CA ASN A 87 3.00 12.52 -10.80
C ASN A 87 3.63 11.20 -10.32
N LEU A 88 3.12 10.63 -9.22
CA LEU A 88 3.60 9.35 -8.71
C LEU A 88 3.37 8.21 -9.72
N ILE A 89 2.16 8.08 -10.28
CA ILE A 89 1.86 7.07 -11.30
C ILE A 89 2.81 7.22 -12.50
N SER A 90 3.00 8.45 -12.99
CA SER A 90 3.88 8.74 -14.13
C SER A 90 5.33 8.37 -13.84
N ASN A 91 5.83 8.70 -12.64
CA ASN A 91 7.18 8.36 -12.21
C ASN A 91 7.36 6.84 -12.10
N MET A 92 6.41 6.13 -11.49
CA MET A 92 6.43 4.68 -11.37
C MET A 92 6.32 3.97 -12.73
N ALA A 93 5.50 4.49 -13.64
CA ALA A 93 5.40 4.01 -15.01
C ALA A 93 6.73 4.21 -15.76
N SER A 94 7.36 5.37 -15.60
CA SER A 94 8.66 5.66 -16.22
C SER A 94 9.76 4.76 -15.65
N ASN A 95 9.78 4.54 -14.34
CA ASN A 95 10.72 3.66 -13.66
C ASN A 95 10.56 2.20 -14.11
N THR A 96 9.33 1.71 -14.22
CA THR A 96 9.06 0.35 -14.73
C THR A 96 9.39 0.18 -16.20
N ARG A 97 9.27 1.23 -17.02
CA ARG A 97 9.75 1.21 -18.41
C ARG A 97 11.29 1.11 -18.51
N GLN A 98 12.00 1.83 -17.64
CA GLN A 98 13.46 1.95 -17.70
C GLN A 98 14.18 0.79 -17.01
N PHE A 99 13.65 0.35 -15.86
CA PHE A 99 14.30 -0.63 -14.98
C PHE A 99 13.43 -1.85 -14.69
N GLY A 100 12.26 -1.96 -15.32
CA GLY A 100 11.40 -3.13 -15.17
C GLY A 100 12.11 -4.35 -15.71
N ILE A 101 12.77 -5.10 -14.82
CA ILE A 101 13.18 -6.47 -15.11
C ILE A 101 11.90 -7.17 -15.57
N ARG A 102 11.92 -7.78 -16.77
CA ARG A 102 10.93 -8.77 -17.23
C ARG A 102 10.98 -9.97 -16.27
N GLY A 103 10.51 -9.75 -15.06
CA GLY A 103 10.55 -10.68 -13.96
C GLY A 103 9.27 -11.47 -14.03
N VAL A 104 9.36 -12.62 -14.68
CA VAL A 104 8.45 -13.75 -14.56
C VAL A 104 8.41 -14.20 -13.09
N LEU A 105 7.89 -13.37 -12.18
CA LEU A 105 7.37 -13.85 -10.92
C LEU A 105 5.96 -14.28 -11.24
N HIS A 106 5.89 -15.56 -11.61
CA HIS A 106 4.64 -16.30 -11.74
C HIS A 106 3.70 -15.86 -10.59
N PRO A 107 2.47 -15.39 -10.85
CA PRO A 107 1.61 -14.78 -9.83
C PRO A 107 1.44 -15.64 -8.58
N LYS A 108 1.49 -16.97 -8.75
CA LYS A 108 1.51 -17.95 -7.66
C LYS A 108 2.70 -17.79 -6.71
N LEU A 109 3.91 -17.54 -7.24
CA LEU A 109 5.12 -17.36 -6.45
C LEU A 109 5.16 -15.95 -5.83
N GLY A 110 4.77 -14.92 -6.59
CA GLY A 110 4.66 -13.54 -6.08
C GLY A 110 3.69 -13.43 -4.89
N ASN A 111 2.51 -14.03 -4.99
CA ASN A 111 1.53 -14.04 -3.90
C ASN A 111 2.02 -14.85 -2.68
N LYS A 112 2.75 -15.95 -2.89
CA LYS A 112 3.36 -16.74 -1.80
C LYS A 112 4.45 -15.98 -1.08
N ILE A 113 5.35 -15.33 -1.83
CA ILE A 113 6.42 -14.50 -1.27
C ILE A 113 5.82 -13.34 -0.48
N THR A 114 4.82 -12.65 -1.04
CA THR A 114 4.14 -11.54 -0.36
C THR A 114 3.46 -11.98 0.94
N LYS A 115 2.77 -13.11 0.92
CA LYS A 115 2.14 -13.69 2.12
C LYS A 115 3.18 -14.07 3.18
N LEU A 116 4.31 -14.62 2.75
CA LEU A 116 5.42 -14.95 3.63
C LEU A 116 6.09 -13.69 4.22
N THR A 117 6.34 -12.67 3.40
CA THR A 117 6.90 -11.38 3.84
C THR A 117 5.99 -10.69 4.85
N PHE A 118 4.67 -10.74 4.64
CA PHE A 118 3.69 -10.23 5.60
C PHE A 118 3.75 -10.98 6.93
N LEU A 119 3.78 -12.32 6.90
CA LEU A 119 3.89 -13.15 8.11
C LEU A 119 5.20 -12.91 8.85
N VAL A 120 6.33 -12.79 8.14
CA VAL A 120 7.63 -12.47 8.72
C VAL A 120 7.61 -11.11 9.40
N ARG A 121 7.00 -10.08 8.78
CA ARG A 121 6.82 -8.77 9.42
C ARG A 121 5.96 -8.86 10.68
N GLN A 122 4.85 -9.59 10.65
CA GLN A 122 3.98 -9.78 11.82
C GLN A 122 4.69 -10.53 12.96
N LEU A 123 5.49 -11.54 12.63
CA LEU A 123 6.30 -12.27 13.62
C LEU A 123 7.41 -11.40 14.20
N ALA A 124 8.08 -10.59 13.40
CA ALA A 124 9.10 -9.65 13.88
C ALA A 124 8.50 -8.62 14.86
N ILE A 125 7.33 -8.08 14.54
CA ILE A 125 6.57 -7.18 15.42
C ILE A 125 6.19 -7.89 16.72
N ARG A 126 5.60 -9.09 16.65
CA ARG A 126 5.23 -9.89 17.83
C ARG A 126 6.45 -10.22 18.71
N GLN A 127 7.59 -10.55 18.11
CA GLN A 127 8.81 -10.89 18.84
C GLN A 127 9.45 -9.66 19.49
N HIS A 128 9.38 -8.49 18.86
CA HIS A 128 9.77 -7.22 19.47
C HIS A 128 8.85 -6.85 20.63
N VAL A 129 7.53 -6.96 20.47
CA VAL A 129 6.56 -6.72 21.55
C VAL A 129 6.77 -7.69 22.71
N HIS A 130 6.99 -8.98 22.44
CA HIS A 130 7.34 -9.97 23.46
C HIS A 130 8.65 -9.63 24.17
N ARG A 131 9.70 -9.20 23.44
CA ARG A 131 10.95 -8.73 24.04
C ARG A 131 10.73 -7.55 24.98
N LEU A 132 9.97 -6.54 24.56
CA LEU A 132 9.66 -5.37 25.39
C LEU A 132 8.87 -5.78 26.66
N ASN A 133 7.90 -6.68 26.51
CA ASN A 133 7.10 -7.20 27.62
C ASN A 133 7.91 -8.08 28.60
N CYS A 134 8.96 -8.77 28.14
CA CYS A 134 9.85 -9.55 29.01
C CYS A 134 10.94 -8.71 29.70
N VAL A 135 11.27 -7.53 29.15
CA VAL A 135 12.29 -6.63 29.71
C VAL A 135 11.71 -5.79 30.87
N GLY A 136 10.43 -5.39 30.79
CA GLY A 136 9.74 -4.64 31.84
C GLY A 136 9.85 -5.26 33.25
N PRO A 137 9.46 -6.54 33.45
CA PRO A 137 9.56 -7.22 34.75
C PRO A 137 10.99 -7.44 35.25
N LYS A 138 11.97 -7.54 34.34
CA LYS A 138 13.38 -7.70 34.70
C LYS A 138 13.99 -6.39 35.20
N LEU A 139 13.65 -5.25 34.60
CA LEU A 139 14.11 -3.93 35.04
C LEU A 139 13.55 -3.53 36.41
N THR A 140 12.26 -3.83 36.68
CA THR A 140 11.65 -3.60 38.01
C THR A 140 12.26 -4.50 39.08
N PHE A 141 12.61 -5.75 38.76
CA PHE A 141 13.30 -6.65 39.68
C PHE A 141 14.74 -6.21 39.99
N ILE A 142 15.48 -5.71 38.99
CA ILE A 142 16.84 -5.17 39.20
C ILE A 142 16.80 -3.88 40.03
N SER A 143 15.84 -2.98 39.76
CA SER A 143 15.61 -1.77 40.56
C SER A 143 15.29 -2.09 42.02
N SER A 144 14.38 -3.05 42.25
CA SER A 144 13.99 -3.50 43.59
C SER A 144 15.16 -4.13 44.36
N LYS A 145 15.99 -4.96 43.71
CA LYS A 145 17.20 -5.51 44.33
C LYS A 145 18.21 -4.41 44.67
N LYS A 146 18.42 -3.43 43.80
CA LYS A 146 19.37 -2.32 44.04
C LYS A 146 18.94 -1.46 45.23
N GLN A 147 17.65 -1.21 45.40
CA GLN A 147 17.09 -0.50 46.56
C GLN A 147 17.30 -1.28 47.88
N VAL A 148 17.14 -2.61 47.85
CA VAL A 148 17.37 -3.46 49.03
C VAL A 148 18.85 -3.48 49.44
N TYR A 149 19.78 -3.52 48.49
CA TYR A 149 21.22 -3.41 48.80
C TYR A 149 21.58 -2.02 49.36
N PHE A 150 20.99 -0.96 48.83
CA PHE A 150 21.20 0.41 49.32
C PHE A 150 20.68 0.58 50.76
N ASN A 151 19.48 0.06 51.06
CA ASN A 151 18.91 0.12 52.42
C ASN A 151 19.66 -0.78 53.43
N LYS A 152 20.21 -1.92 53.00
CA LYS A 152 21.05 -2.77 53.86
C LYS A 152 22.43 -2.17 54.14
N GLY A 153 22.97 -1.35 53.23
CA GLY A 153 24.21 -0.60 53.46
C GLY A 153 24.03 0.55 54.46
N ALA A 154 22.87 1.23 54.45
CA ALA A 154 22.59 2.34 55.35
C ALA A 154 22.38 1.94 56.82
N HIS A 155 22.00 0.68 57.09
CA HIS A 155 21.82 0.17 58.47
C HIS A 155 23.12 -0.31 59.15
N ARG A 156 24.25 -0.35 58.45
CA ARG A 156 25.55 -0.76 59.02
C ARG A 156 26.47 0.39 59.45
N SER A 157 26.07 1.65 59.25
CA SER A 157 26.85 2.84 59.66
C SER A 157 26.16 3.68 60.75
N ARG A 158 25.31 3.08 61.58
CA ARG A 158 24.86 3.69 62.83
C ARG A 158 24.82 2.67 63.94
N HIS A 159 25.95 2.46 64.58
CA HIS A 159 25.98 2.29 66.03
C HIS A 159 27.26 2.98 66.54
N PRO A 160 27.17 3.71 67.67
CA PRO A 160 28.22 4.57 68.19
C PRO A 160 29.45 3.79 68.68
#